data_AF-A0A3B4TYP1-F1
#
_entry.id   AF-A0A3B4TYP1-F1
#
_cell.length_a   1.000
_cell.length_b   1.000
_cell.length_c   1.000
_cell.angle_alpha   90.00
_cell.angle_beta   90.00
_cell.angle_gamma   90.00
#
_symmetry.space_group_name_H-M   'P 1'
#
loop_
_entity.id
_entity.type
_entity.pdbx_description
1 polymer ?
#
loop_
_entity_poly.entity_id
_entity_poly.type
_entity_poly.pdbx_seq_one_letter_code
_entity_poly.pdbx_strand_id
1 'polypeptide(L)'
;MPTGNEFLTQATKEFLKASHSHSRIHGHVNETFPLLLINLSGWRHRRQYKKDFPSDSLSLSAACVTQTASPPCNSLQESIVQTEMAVMIRNEVFSCFVFYGVLLVIKMYIIAIITGQVRLRKKAFANPEDALRHGGLQYHREDPYVERCRRAHTNDMENIFPFLFLGAIYSLTGPSLAVARLHFLVFFLGRMLHTVAYLSALRAPTRSLAYTVAQIPCVSMAVQILMAVAAYA
;
A
#
# COMPACT_ATOMS: atom_id res chain seq x y z
N MET A 1 -51.82 -12.20 27.99
CA MET A 1 -50.54 -11.53 27.67
C MET A 1 -49.52 -12.04 28.66
N PRO A 2 -48.41 -12.67 28.22
CA PRO A 2 -47.41 -13.21 29.13
C PRO A 2 -46.57 -12.08 29.71
N THR A 3 -46.31 -12.14 31.02
CA THR A 3 -45.57 -11.11 31.77
C THR A 3 -44.07 -11.23 31.49
N GLY A 4 -43.35 -10.10 31.52
CA GLY A 4 -41.97 -9.95 31.02
C GLY A 4 -40.91 -10.94 31.53
N ASN A 5 -41.19 -11.71 32.60
CA ASN A 5 -40.29 -12.75 33.09
C ASN A 5 -40.34 -14.05 32.27
N GLU A 6 -41.44 -14.34 31.57
CA GLU A 6 -41.51 -15.53 30.69
C GLU A 6 -40.68 -15.34 29.42
N PHE A 7 -40.57 -14.10 28.92
CA PHE A 7 -39.77 -13.77 27.73
C PHE A 7 -38.27 -13.93 27.96
N LEU A 8 -37.77 -13.51 29.13
CA LEU A 8 -36.37 -13.67 29.52
C LEU A 8 -36.00 -15.15 29.73
N THR A 9 -36.93 -15.94 30.23
CA THR A 9 -36.73 -17.38 30.48
C THR A 9 -36.74 -18.18 29.17
N GLN A 10 -37.55 -17.76 28.18
CA GLN A 10 -37.56 -18.38 26.86
C GLN A 10 -36.32 -18.00 26.04
N ALA A 11 -35.89 -16.75 26.09
CA ALA A 11 -34.69 -16.27 25.40
C ALA A 11 -33.40 -16.92 25.94
N THR A 12 -33.31 -17.16 27.25
CA THR A 12 -32.15 -17.84 27.86
C THR A 12 -32.11 -19.34 27.53
N LYS A 13 -33.26 -20.00 27.41
CA LYS A 13 -33.34 -21.39 26.95
C LYS A 13 -32.93 -21.56 25.48
N GLU A 14 -33.33 -20.65 24.61
CA GLU A 14 -32.89 -20.64 23.19
C GLU A 14 -31.39 -20.34 23.06
N PHE A 15 -30.84 -19.43 23.89
CA PHE A 15 -29.41 -19.13 23.91
C PHE A 15 -28.56 -20.34 24.38
N LEU A 16 -29.04 -21.09 25.38
CA LEU A 16 -28.37 -22.31 25.87
C LEU A 16 -28.47 -23.47 24.87
N LYS A 17 -29.58 -23.59 24.13
CA LYS A 17 -29.74 -24.58 23.06
C LYS A 17 -28.85 -24.27 21.84
N ALA A 18 -28.65 -22.99 21.53
CA ALA A 18 -27.69 -22.54 20.52
C ALA A 18 -26.23 -22.76 20.96
N SER A 19 -25.92 -22.56 22.24
CA SER A 19 -24.59 -22.82 22.82
C SER A 19 -24.20 -24.31 22.79
N HIS A 20 -25.13 -25.21 23.12
CA HIS A 20 -24.87 -26.66 23.08
C HIS A 20 -24.82 -27.26 21.67
N SER A 21 -25.47 -26.62 20.68
CA SER A 21 -25.34 -27.01 19.26
C SER A 21 -24.00 -26.57 18.64
N HIS A 22 -23.29 -25.62 19.25
CA HIS A 22 -22.02 -25.10 18.73
C HIS A 22 -20.79 -25.90 19.22
N SER A 23 -20.96 -26.81 20.18
CA SER A 23 -19.87 -27.60 20.76
C SER A 23 -19.59 -28.93 20.02
N ARG A 24 -20.21 -29.16 18.85
CA ARG A 24 -20.02 -30.40 18.06
C ARG A 24 -19.61 -30.18 16.60
N ILE A 25 -19.16 -28.98 16.23
CA ILE A 25 -18.57 -28.72 14.92
C ILE A 25 -17.45 -27.70 15.11
N HIS A 26 -16.22 -28.15 15.38
CA HIS A 26 -14.98 -27.50 14.96
C HIS A 26 -13.79 -28.39 15.38
N GLY A 27 -13.68 -29.52 14.68
CA GLY A 27 -12.38 -30.18 14.49
C GLY A 27 -11.57 -29.41 13.45
N HIS A 28 -10.26 -29.34 13.68
CA HIS A 28 -9.22 -28.78 12.82
C HIS A 28 -9.16 -27.25 12.66
N VAL A 29 -8.68 -26.59 13.72
CA VAL A 29 -7.79 -25.43 13.56
C VAL A 29 -6.39 -25.99 13.39
N ASN A 30 -5.95 -26.19 12.14
CA ASN A 30 -4.52 -26.37 11.87
C ASN A 30 -3.96 -25.05 11.33
N GLU A 31 -3.01 -24.56 12.10
CA GLU A 31 -2.16 -23.41 11.84
C GLU A 31 -1.45 -23.54 10.49
N THR A 32 -1.30 -22.42 9.77
CA THR A 32 -0.11 -22.04 8.99
C THR A 32 -0.35 -20.72 8.25
N PHE A 33 -0.07 -19.60 8.91
CA PHE A 33 0.26 -18.35 8.24
C PHE A 33 1.78 -18.15 8.37
N PRO A 34 2.59 -18.50 7.35
CA PRO A 34 3.97 -18.04 7.34
C PRO A 34 3.99 -16.59 6.85
N LEU A 35 4.49 -15.70 7.71
CA LEU A 35 5.08 -14.42 7.31
C LEU A 35 6.09 -14.71 6.20
N LEU A 36 5.75 -14.33 4.96
CA LEU A 36 6.63 -14.57 3.82
C LEU A 36 7.67 -13.44 3.74
N LEU A 37 8.83 -13.68 4.35
CA LEU A 37 10.07 -13.03 3.95
C LEU A 37 10.33 -13.39 2.48
N ILE A 38 10.38 -12.39 1.61
CA ILE A 38 10.72 -12.57 0.21
C ILE A 38 12.21 -12.91 0.14
N ASN A 39 12.53 -14.19 -0.05
CA ASN A 39 13.89 -14.65 -0.33
C ASN A 39 14.16 -14.48 -1.84
N LEU A 40 14.82 -13.38 -2.22
CA LEU A 40 15.30 -13.11 -3.58
C LEU A 40 16.58 -13.92 -3.85
N SER A 41 16.47 -15.24 -3.97
CA SER A 41 17.58 -16.11 -4.41
C SER A 41 17.18 -16.85 -5.69
N GLY A 42 17.22 -16.15 -6.81
CA GLY A 42 16.81 -16.75 -8.09
C GLY A 42 17.08 -15.91 -9.33
N TRP A 43 18.10 -15.05 -9.32
CA TRP A 43 18.56 -14.35 -10.53
C TRP A 43 20.08 -14.33 -10.54
N ARG A 44 20.70 -15.37 -11.11
CA ARG A 44 22.15 -15.43 -11.35
C ARG A 44 22.41 -15.95 -12.75
N HIS A 45 22.65 -15.04 -13.70
CA HIS A 45 23.46 -15.34 -14.88
C HIS A 45 24.27 -14.12 -15.37
N ARG A 46 25.53 -14.10 -14.90
CA ARG A 46 26.79 -13.79 -15.59
C ARG A 46 26.80 -12.70 -16.70
N ARG A 47 27.53 -11.60 -16.44
CA ARG A 47 28.54 -11.06 -17.36
C ARG A 47 29.77 -10.60 -16.58
N GLN A 48 30.91 -11.06 -17.04
CA GLN A 48 32.22 -11.02 -16.41
C GLN A 48 33.08 -10.17 -17.34
N TYR A 49 33.56 -9.02 -16.89
CA TYR A 49 34.60 -8.27 -17.58
C TYR A 49 35.79 -8.04 -16.64
N LYS A 50 36.94 -8.41 -17.20
CA LYS A 50 38.26 -8.63 -16.61
C LYS A 50 38.91 -7.28 -16.28
N LYS A 51 39.49 -7.14 -15.09
CA LYS A 51 40.40 -6.03 -14.74
C LYS A 51 41.82 -6.53 -14.92
N ASP A 52 42.65 -5.82 -15.69
CA ASP A 52 44.10 -6.00 -15.73
C ASP A 52 44.82 -4.64 -15.95
N PHE A 53 45.56 -4.21 -14.91
CA PHE A 53 46.87 -3.49 -14.85
C PHE A 53 47.12 -2.12 -15.53
N PRO A 54 48.23 -1.38 -15.21
CA PRO A 54 49.12 -1.35 -14.02
C PRO A 54 49.34 0.06 -13.43
N SER A 55 50.14 0.13 -12.36
CA SER A 55 50.60 1.34 -11.66
C SER A 55 51.80 2.04 -12.32
N ASP A 56 51.93 3.33 -11.97
CA ASP A 56 53.16 4.13 -11.79
C ASP A 56 53.56 5.21 -12.80
N SER A 57 54.00 6.32 -12.18
CA SER A 57 54.92 7.38 -12.59
C SER A 57 54.38 8.69 -13.19
N LEU A 58 54.39 9.71 -12.34
CA LEU A 58 55.05 11.03 -12.48
C LEU A 58 54.95 11.79 -13.82
N SER A 59 54.38 13.00 -13.77
CA SER A 59 55.15 14.24 -14.03
C SER A 59 54.29 15.49 -13.79
N LEU A 60 54.90 16.46 -13.10
CA LEU A 60 54.50 17.87 -13.10
C LEU A 60 54.69 18.44 -14.52
N SER A 61 53.75 19.25 -15.01
CA SER A 61 53.96 20.68 -15.27
C SER A 61 52.79 21.31 -16.04
N ALA A 62 52.56 22.59 -15.72
CA ALA A 62 51.86 23.66 -16.42
C ALA A 62 51.20 23.39 -17.79
N ALA A 63 49.94 23.83 -17.93
CA ALA A 63 49.55 24.77 -18.98
C ALA A 63 48.11 25.27 -18.75
N CYS A 64 47.99 26.59 -18.54
CA CYS A 64 46.80 27.36 -18.74
C CYS A 64 46.32 27.21 -20.20
N VAL A 65 45.10 26.74 -20.43
CA VAL A 65 44.32 27.03 -21.64
C VAL A 65 42.87 27.24 -21.22
N THR A 66 42.41 28.47 -21.36
CA THR A 66 41.02 28.88 -21.38
C THR A 66 40.25 28.09 -22.44
N GLN A 67 39.22 27.35 -22.03
CA GLN A 67 38.17 26.93 -22.94
C GLN A 67 36.81 27.06 -22.28
N THR A 68 36.10 28.11 -22.68
CA THR A 68 34.66 28.28 -22.55
C THR A 68 33.97 27.15 -23.31
N ALA A 69 33.77 26.01 -22.66
CA ALA A 69 32.90 24.97 -23.16
C ALA A 69 31.52 25.17 -22.53
N SER A 70 30.54 25.58 -23.34
CA SER A 70 29.13 25.53 -22.97
C SER A 70 28.80 24.11 -22.48
N PRO A 71 28.20 23.94 -21.29
CA PRO A 71 27.89 22.62 -20.76
C PRO A 71 26.96 21.87 -21.72
N PRO A 72 27.15 20.55 -21.91
CA PRO A 72 26.26 19.76 -22.75
C PRO A 72 24.83 19.92 -22.23
N CYS A 73 23.86 20.12 -23.12
CA CYS A 73 22.45 20.45 -22.79
C CYS A 73 21.83 19.52 -21.73
N ASN A 74 22.35 18.29 -21.59
CA ASN A 74 21.94 17.31 -20.60
C ASN A 74 22.43 17.61 -19.18
N SER A 75 23.61 18.20 -18.98
CA SER A 75 24.15 18.49 -17.64
C SER A 75 23.46 19.68 -16.98
N LEU A 76 23.01 20.67 -17.76
CA LEU A 76 22.16 21.74 -17.24
C LEU A 76 20.77 21.22 -16.89
N GLN A 77 20.16 20.38 -17.74
CA GLN A 77 18.89 19.73 -17.43
C GLN A 77 18.97 18.86 -16.17
N GLU A 78 20.04 18.04 -16.03
CA GLU A 78 20.28 17.24 -14.83
C GLU A 78 20.50 18.12 -13.60
N SER A 79 21.25 19.22 -13.72
CA SER A 79 21.45 20.16 -12.60
C SER A 79 20.17 20.92 -12.21
N ILE A 80 19.31 21.28 -13.16
CA ILE A 80 18.01 21.94 -12.91
C ILE A 80 17.05 20.95 -12.23
N VAL A 81 16.93 19.72 -12.75
CA VAL A 81 16.09 18.68 -12.14
C VAL A 81 16.58 18.31 -10.73
N GLN A 82 17.89 18.18 -10.51
CA GLN A 82 18.44 17.96 -9.19
C GLN A 82 18.17 19.13 -8.24
N THR A 83 18.23 20.36 -8.75
CA THR A 83 17.94 21.57 -7.95
C THR A 83 16.46 21.70 -7.61
N GLU A 84 15.54 21.41 -8.53
CA GLU A 84 14.09 21.46 -8.29
C GLU A 84 13.59 20.35 -7.37
N MET A 85 14.09 19.12 -7.55
CA MET A 85 13.81 18.02 -6.61
C MET A 85 14.34 18.34 -5.21
N ALA A 86 15.52 18.95 -5.12
CA ALA A 86 16.04 19.44 -3.84
C ALA A 86 15.19 20.58 -3.26
N VAL A 87 14.53 21.42 -4.06
CA VAL A 87 13.62 22.48 -3.57
C VAL A 87 12.32 21.89 -3.00
N MET A 88 11.70 20.94 -3.69
CA MET A 88 10.47 20.28 -3.24
C MET A 88 10.69 19.44 -1.97
N ILE A 89 11.84 18.74 -1.86
CA ILE A 89 12.20 17.95 -0.68
C ILE A 89 12.49 18.84 0.55
N ARG A 90 12.85 20.12 0.36
CA ARG A 90 13.04 21.06 1.49
C ARG A 90 11.75 21.40 2.23
N ASN A 91 10.57 21.22 1.61
CA ASN A 91 9.31 21.34 2.35
C ASN A 91 9.12 20.07 3.20
N GLU A 92 9.34 20.21 4.51
CA GLU A 92 9.27 19.11 5.48
C GLU A 92 7.91 18.39 5.45
N VAL A 93 6.82 19.12 5.21
CA VAL A 93 5.46 18.57 5.09
C VAL A 93 5.36 17.72 3.82
N PHE A 94 5.81 18.26 2.69
CA PHE A 94 5.75 17.55 1.41
C PHE A 94 6.63 16.29 1.42
N SER A 95 7.84 16.36 1.99
CA SER A 95 8.71 15.19 2.19
C SER A 95 8.05 14.14 3.08
N CYS A 96 7.36 14.56 4.15
CA CYS A 96 6.60 13.66 5.01
C CYS A 96 5.43 13.00 4.24
N PHE A 97 4.71 13.77 3.42
CA PHE A 97 3.66 13.25 2.55
C PHE A 97 4.20 12.21 1.57
N VAL A 98 5.28 12.53 0.84
CA VAL A 98 5.90 11.62 -0.14
C VAL A 98 6.31 10.31 0.51
N PHE A 99 6.91 10.36 1.71
CA PHE A 99 7.28 9.16 2.46
C PHE A 99 6.08 8.22 2.68
N TYR A 100 4.98 8.72 3.27
CA TYR A 100 3.80 7.89 3.50
C TYR A 100 3.09 7.50 2.20
N GLY A 101 3.05 8.39 1.20
CA GLY A 101 2.47 8.13 -0.12
C GLY A 101 3.18 6.97 -0.83
N VAL A 102 4.51 6.95 -0.83
CA VAL A 102 5.30 5.86 -1.43
C VAL A 102 5.06 4.55 -0.69
N LEU A 103 5.01 4.56 0.65
CA LEU A 103 4.71 3.35 1.43
C LEU A 103 3.33 2.76 1.09
N LEU A 104 2.32 3.61 0.88
CA LEU A 104 0.98 3.19 0.47
C LEU A 104 0.97 2.58 -0.94
N VAL A 105 1.72 3.17 -1.88
CA VAL A 105 1.87 2.62 -3.24
C VAL A 105 2.58 1.27 -3.21
N ILE A 106 3.66 1.15 -2.43
CA ILE A 106 4.35 -0.14 -2.23
C ILE A 106 3.38 -1.19 -1.68
N LYS A 107 2.54 -0.83 -0.72
CA LYS A 107 1.50 -1.72 -0.18
C LYS A 107 0.52 -2.19 -1.26
N MET A 108 0.11 -1.32 -2.20
CA MET A 108 -0.75 -1.71 -3.31
C MET A 108 -0.05 -2.74 -4.23
N TYR A 109 1.23 -2.55 -4.53
CA TYR A 109 2.01 -3.54 -5.27
C TYR A 109 2.11 -4.88 -4.55
N ILE A 110 2.30 -4.87 -3.22
CA ILE A 110 2.31 -6.09 -2.41
C ILE A 110 0.97 -6.84 -2.54
N ILE A 111 -0.17 -6.14 -2.52
CA ILE A 111 -1.49 -6.78 -2.68
C ILE A 111 -1.68 -7.34 -4.10
N ALA A 112 -1.18 -6.65 -5.12
CA ALA A 112 -1.19 -7.16 -6.50
C ALA A 112 -0.39 -8.47 -6.61
N ILE A 113 0.80 -8.53 -6.02
CA ILE A 113 1.63 -9.75 -5.96
C ILE A 113 0.89 -10.86 -5.20
N ILE A 114 0.34 -10.56 -4.01
CA ILE A 114 -0.45 -11.53 -3.23
C ILE A 114 -1.59 -12.10 -4.06
N THR A 115 -2.33 -11.24 -4.79
CA THR A 115 -3.43 -11.66 -5.65
C THR A 115 -2.96 -12.67 -6.71
N GLY A 116 -1.85 -12.38 -7.40
CA GLY A 116 -1.25 -13.30 -8.38
C GLY A 116 -0.84 -14.64 -7.76
N GLN A 117 -0.21 -14.62 -6.58
CA GLN A 117 0.18 -15.84 -5.86
C GLN A 117 -1.03 -16.67 -5.43
N VAL A 118 -2.13 -16.03 -4.98
CA VAL A 118 -3.36 -16.73 -4.62
C VAL A 118 -4.00 -17.38 -5.85
N ARG A 119 -4.03 -16.70 -7.01
CA ARG A 119 -4.51 -17.30 -8.28
C ARG A 119 -3.75 -18.56 -8.65
N LEU A 120 -2.41 -18.52 -8.56
CA LEU A 120 -1.56 -19.69 -8.83
C LEU A 120 -1.80 -20.83 -7.84
N ARG A 121 -1.85 -20.53 -6.53
CA ARG A 121 -2.05 -21.55 -5.48
C ARG A 121 -3.43 -22.20 -5.53
N LYS A 122 -4.47 -21.42 -5.83
CA LYS A 122 -5.87 -21.88 -5.89
C LYS A 122 -6.27 -22.42 -7.26
N LYS A 123 -5.42 -22.25 -8.28
CA LYS A 123 -5.73 -22.50 -9.70
C LYS A 123 -7.08 -21.90 -10.08
N ALA A 124 -7.15 -20.59 -9.94
CA ALA A 124 -8.34 -19.78 -10.21
C ALA A 124 -7.92 -18.55 -11.03
N PHE A 125 -8.03 -18.69 -12.35
CA PHE A 125 -7.58 -17.70 -13.31
C PHE A 125 -8.77 -16.95 -13.89
N ALA A 126 -8.58 -15.65 -14.15
CA ALA A 126 -9.61 -14.79 -14.72
C ALA A 126 -9.74 -14.96 -16.23
N ASN A 127 -8.67 -15.39 -16.90
CA ASN A 127 -8.63 -15.53 -18.34
C ASN A 127 -8.47 -17.00 -18.74
N PRO A 128 -9.09 -17.44 -19.85
CA PRO A 128 -9.03 -18.83 -20.31
C PRO A 128 -7.62 -19.26 -20.75
N GLU A 129 -6.81 -18.37 -21.33
CA GLU A 129 -5.44 -18.67 -21.74
C GLU A 129 -4.50 -18.99 -20.56
N ASP A 130 -4.67 -18.29 -19.44
CA ASP A 130 -3.93 -18.55 -18.20
C ASP A 130 -4.35 -19.91 -17.62
N ALA A 131 -5.64 -20.21 -17.65
CA ALA A 131 -6.17 -21.50 -17.18
C ALA A 131 -5.59 -22.66 -18.00
N LEU A 132 -5.57 -22.54 -19.33
CA LEU A 132 -4.96 -23.52 -20.23
C LEU A 132 -3.46 -23.68 -19.97
N ARG A 133 -2.72 -22.58 -19.77
CA ARG A 133 -1.29 -22.62 -19.44
C ARG A 133 -1.01 -23.33 -18.11
N HIS A 134 -1.95 -23.29 -17.18
CA HIS A 134 -1.79 -23.82 -15.82
C HIS A 134 -2.61 -25.09 -15.50
N GLY A 135 -3.10 -25.79 -16.54
CA GLY A 135 -3.56 -27.18 -16.47
C GLY A 135 -4.96 -27.47 -17.00
N GLY A 136 -5.71 -26.47 -17.49
CA GLY A 136 -6.95 -26.67 -18.24
C GLY A 136 -8.05 -25.64 -17.96
N LEU A 137 -9.05 -25.61 -18.85
CA LEU A 137 -10.14 -24.62 -18.84
C LEU A 137 -11.01 -24.69 -17.57
N GLN A 138 -11.02 -25.81 -16.86
CA GLN A 138 -11.67 -25.94 -15.55
C GLN A 138 -11.11 -24.98 -14.48
N TYR A 139 -9.93 -24.41 -14.69
CA TYR A 139 -9.33 -23.41 -13.80
C TYR A 139 -9.67 -21.96 -14.18
N HIS A 140 -10.41 -21.74 -15.28
CA HIS A 140 -11.06 -20.46 -15.58
C HIS A 140 -12.32 -20.36 -14.72
N ARG A 141 -12.13 -19.86 -13.49
CA ARG A 141 -13.16 -19.84 -12.45
C ARG A 141 -12.86 -18.78 -11.42
N GLU A 142 -13.90 -18.35 -10.72
CA GLU A 142 -13.77 -17.48 -9.56
C GLU A 142 -13.39 -18.28 -8.30
N ASP A 143 -12.64 -17.62 -7.40
CA ASP A 143 -12.30 -18.14 -6.08
C ASP A 143 -12.55 -17.06 -5.02
N PRO A 144 -13.20 -17.39 -3.89
CA PRO A 144 -13.53 -16.41 -2.85
C PRO A 144 -12.32 -15.67 -2.25
N TYR A 145 -11.14 -16.30 -2.20
CA TYR A 145 -9.92 -15.68 -1.70
C TYR A 145 -9.30 -14.74 -2.74
N VAL A 146 -9.34 -15.11 -4.02
CA VAL A 146 -8.93 -14.21 -5.11
C VAL A 146 -9.82 -12.96 -5.14
N GLU A 147 -11.14 -13.13 -5.08
CA GLU A 147 -12.07 -12.00 -5.05
C GLU A 147 -11.95 -11.15 -3.78
N ARG A 148 -11.52 -11.73 -2.66
CA ARG A 148 -11.18 -10.98 -1.45
C ARG A 148 -9.96 -10.10 -1.66
N CYS A 149 -8.89 -10.60 -2.28
CA CYS A 149 -7.70 -9.82 -2.60
C CYS A 149 -8.04 -8.69 -3.59
N ARG A 150 -8.85 -8.99 -4.64
CA ARG A 150 -9.29 -8.01 -5.62
C ARG A 150 -10.11 -6.88 -5.00
N ARG A 151 -11.03 -7.20 -4.09
CA ARG A 151 -11.81 -6.18 -3.36
C ARG A 151 -10.95 -5.33 -2.42
N ALA A 152 -9.97 -5.94 -1.75
CA ALA A 152 -9.01 -5.19 -0.94
C ALA A 152 -8.22 -4.19 -1.80
N HIS A 153 -7.73 -4.63 -2.98
CA HIS A 153 -6.99 -3.77 -3.90
C HIS A 153 -7.86 -2.68 -4.53
N THR A 154 -9.11 -2.99 -4.88
CA THR A 154 -10.06 -2.01 -5.40
C THR A 154 -10.36 -0.93 -4.37
N ASN A 155 -10.60 -1.33 -3.12
CA ASN A 155 -10.78 -0.37 -2.04
C ASN A 155 -9.52 0.48 -1.80
N ASP A 156 -8.33 -0.06 -2.02
CA ASP A 156 -7.12 0.77 -1.98
C ASP A 156 -7.10 1.82 -3.09
N MET A 157 -7.47 1.47 -4.33
CA MET A 157 -7.57 2.45 -5.43
C MET A 157 -8.57 3.57 -5.10
N GLU A 158 -9.75 3.21 -4.58
CA GLU A 158 -10.81 4.15 -4.21
C GLU A 158 -10.39 5.15 -3.11
N ASN A 159 -9.35 4.85 -2.33
CA ASN A 159 -9.01 5.62 -1.13
C ASN A 159 -7.60 6.21 -1.15
N ILE A 160 -6.61 5.44 -1.62
CA ILE A 160 -5.23 5.89 -1.70
C ILE A 160 -5.08 6.92 -2.82
N PHE A 161 -5.75 6.77 -3.97
CA PHE A 161 -5.63 7.77 -5.03
C PHE A 161 -6.20 9.14 -4.64
N PRO A 162 -7.40 9.25 -4.05
CA PRO A 162 -7.86 10.52 -3.50
C PRO A 162 -6.94 11.07 -2.40
N PHE A 163 -6.41 10.22 -1.52
CA PHE A 163 -5.45 10.66 -0.50
C PHE A 163 -4.15 11.21 -1.10
N LEU A 164 -3.61 10.58 -2.15
CA LEU A 164 -2.41 11.08 -2.83
C LEU A 164 -2.68 12.46 -3.45
N PHE A 165 -3.85 12.65 -4.05
CA PHE A 165 -4.25 13.95 -4.60
C PHE A 165 -4.43 15.01 -3.50
N LEU A 166 -5.25 14.71 -2.48
CA LEU A 166 -5.54 15.63 -1.38
C LEU A 166 -4.28 15.95 -0.57
N GLY A 167 -3.45 14.95 -0.25
CA GLY A 167 -2.22 15.12 0.53
C GLY A 167 -1.17 15.96 -0.21
N ALA A 168 -1.08 15.84 -1.54
CA ALA A 168 -0.22 16.70 -2.34
C ALA A 168 -0.67 18.17 -2.26
N ILE A 169 -1.96 18.44 -2.49
CA ILE A 169 -2.51 19.81 -2.40
C ILE A 169 -2.41 20.35 -0.97
N TYR A 170 -2.77 19.55 0.03
CA TYR A 170 -2.70 19.93 1.44
C TYR A 170 -1.27 20.29 1.87
N SER A 171 -0.25 19.62 1.32
CA SER A 171 1.15 19.96 1.62
C SER A 171 1.56 21.35 1.09
N LEU A 172 0.82 21.89 0.13
CA LEU A 172 1.04 23.21 -0.47
C LEU A 172 0.25 24.33 0.25
N THR A 173 -0.71 24.00 1.12
CA THR A 173 -1.49 25.01 1.88
C THR A 173 -0.76 25.54 3.12
N GLY A 174 0.51 25.19 3.32
CA GLY A 174 1.32 25.59 4.48
C GLY A 174 0.81 25.10 5.85
N PRO A 175 0.34 23.84 6.00
CA PRO A 175 -0.10 23.35 7.31
C PRO A 175 1.09 23.17 8.27
N SER A 176 0.80 23.10 9.57
CA SER A 176 1.84 22.76 10.54
C SER A 176 2.31 21.31 10.35
N LEU A 177 3.63 21.09 10.45
CA LEU A 177 4.24 19.77 10.23
C LEU A 177 3.66 18.69 11.15
N ALA A 178 3.44 19.02 12.42
CA ALA A 178 2.90 18.07 13.39
C ALA A 178 1.49 17.59 13.00
N VAL A 179 0.64 18.52 12.55
CA VAL A 179 -0.74 18.21 12.13
C VAL A 179 -0.72 17.40 10.83
N ALA A 180 0.08 17.80 9.84
CA ALA A 180 0.17 17.07 8.58
C ALA A 180 0.70 15.65 8.78
N ARG A 181 1.75 15.49 9.60
CA ARG A 181 2.29 14.17 9.97
C ARG A 181 1.22 13.30 10.63
N LEU A 182 0.40 13.85 11.52
CA LEU A 182 -0.69 13.12 12.16
C LEU A 182 -1.72 12.65 11.12
N HIS A 183 -2.12 13.51 10.17
CA HIS A 183 -3.06 13.13 9.11
C HIS A 183 -2.53 11.96 8.27
N PHE A 184 -1.27 12.07 7.83
CA PHE A 184 -0.64 11.03 7.00
C PHE A 184 -0.44 9.72 7.76
N LEU A 185 -0.03 9.79 9.03
CA LEU A 185 0.17 8.61 9.88
C LEU A 185 -1.15 7.89 10.18
N VAL A 186 -2.20 8.62 10.55
CA VAL A 186 -3.53 8.03 10.83
C VAL A 186 -4.09 7.37 9.57
N PHE A 187 -3.98 8.03 8.42
CA PHE A 187 -4.38 7.44 7.15
C PHE A 187 -3.57 6.16 6.86
N PHE A 188 -2.25 6.23 6.93
CA PHE A 188 -1.36 5.10 6.69
C PHE A 188 -1.69 3.89 7.57
N LEU A 189 -1.75 4.08 8.89
CA LEU A 189 -2.05 3.00 9.84
C LEU A 189 -3.47 2.45 9.63
N GLY A 190 -4.45 3.31 9.38
CA GLY A 190 -5.81 2.89 9.07
C GLY A 190 -5.88 2.02 7.80
N ARG A 191 -5.15 2.39 6.74
CA ARG A 191 -5.07 1.58 5.50
C ARG A 191 -4.29 0.27 5.68
N MET A 192 -3.24 0.26 6.50
CA MET A 192 -2.54 -0.98 6.87
C MET A 192 -3.47 -1.93 7.62
N LEU A 193 -4.14 -1.44 8.66
CA LEU A 193 -5.10 -2.23 9.45
C LEU A 193 -6.28 -2.71 8.59
N HIS A 194 -6.81 -1.85 7.72
CA HIS A 194 -7.88 -2.22 6.78
C HIS A 194 -7.45 -3.38 5.88
N THR A 195 -6.24 -3.32 5.32
CA THR A 195 -5.69 -4.37 4.45
C THR A 195 -5.55 -5.70 5.22
N VAL A 196 -4.95 -5.66 6.42
CA VAL A 196 -4.79 -6.85 7.27
C VAL A 196 -6.15 -7.43 7.64
N ALA A 197 -7.11 -6.60 8.05
CA ALA A 197 -8.46 -7.04 8.38
C ALA A 197 -9.17 -7.67 7.17
N TYR A 198 -8.93 -7.15 5.96
CA TYR A 198 -9.51 -7.68 4.74
C TYR A 198 -8.97 -9.07 4.40
N LEU A 199 -7.63 -9.20 4.37
CA LEU A 199 -6.93 -10.42 3.94
C LEU A 199 -7.04 -11.54 4.99
N SER A 200 -6.94 -11.22 6.28
CA SER A 200 -7.04 -12.19 7.38
C SER A 200 -8.48 -12.50 7.80
N ALA A 201 -9.48 -11.94 7.11
CA ALA A 201 -10.90 -12.14 7.40
C ALA A 201 -11.27 -11.91 8.88
N LEU A 202 -10.72 -10.84 9.47
CA LEU A 202 -10.99 -10.51 10.87
C LEU A 202 -12.48 -10.25 11.12
N ARG A 203 -12.94 -10.56 12.33
CA ARG A 203 -14.35 -10.38 12.74
C ARG A 203 -14.77 -8.92 12.56
N ALA A 204 -15.99 -8.71 12.07
CA ALA A 204 -16.61 -7.39 12.09
C ALA A 204 -16.69 -6.86 13.53
N PRO A 205 -16.50 -5.54 13.76
CA PRO A 205 -16.48 -4.46 12.77
C PRO A 205 -15.08 -3.95 12.37
N THR A 206 -14.00 -4.68 12.64
CA THR A 206 -12.61 -4.19 12.52
C THR A 206 -12.28 -3.54 11.18
N ARG A 207 -12.68 -4.16 10.06
CA ARG A 207 -12.46 -3.60 8.72
C ARG A 207 -13.19 -2.27 8.54
N SER A 208 -14.47 -2.21 8.89
CA SER A 208 -15.28 -1.00 8.71
C SER A 208 -14.78 0.14 9.60
N LEU A 209 -14.36 -0.17 10.83
CA LEU A 209 -13.79 0.82 11.73
C LEU A 209 -12.46 1.37 11.20
N ALA A 210 -11.57 0.50 10.73
CA ALA A 210 -10.29 0.91 10.12
C ALA A 210 -10.50 1.79 8.89
N TYR A 211 -11.51 1.47 8.06
CA TYR A 211 -11.92 2.30 6.93
C TYR A 211 -12.37 3.69 7.40
N THR A 212 -13.31 3.76 8.34
CA THR A 212 -13.85 5.04 8.82
C THR A 212 -12.78 5.92 9.46
N VAL A 213 -11.91 5.34 10.30
CA VAL A 213 -10.80 6.08 10.93
C VAL A 213 -9.85 6.63 9.87
N ALA A 214 -9.55 5.87 8.80
CA ALA A 214 -8.72 6.36 7.71
C ALA A 214 -9.38 7.50 6.92
N GLN A 215 -10.71 7.61 6.88
CA GLN A 215 -11.37 8.72 6.17
C GLN A 215 -11.30 10.07 6.88
N ILE A 216 -11.23 10.06 8.22
CA ILE A 216 -11.18 11.29 9.04
C ILE A 216 -10.12 12.29 8.53
N PRO A 217 -8.84 11.90 8.32
CA PRO A 217 -7.85 12.82 7.79
C PRO A 217 -8.15 13.27 6.36
N CYS A 218 -8.76 12.44 5.50
CA CYS A 218 -9.11 12.83 4.14
C CYS A 218 -10.18 13.92 4.11
N VAL A 219 -11.24 13.75 4.90
CA VAL A 219 -12.30 14.77 5.03
C VAL A 219 -11.73 16.05 5.63
N SER A 220 -10.90 15.94 6.67
CA SER A 220 -10.24 17.09 7.28
C SER A 220 -9.36 17.87 6.30
N MET A 221 -8.52 17.20 5.50
CA MET A 221 -7.70 17.85 4.48
C MET A 221 -8.58 18.51 3.40
N ALA A 222 -9.63 17.84 2.93
CA ALA A 222 -10.53 18.39 1.92
C ALA A 222 -11.21 19.68 2.40
N VAL A 223 -11.72 19.70 3.64
CA VAL A 223 -12.31 20.90 4.24
C VAL A 223 -11.28 22.02 4.38
N GLN A 224 -10.08 21.73 4.86
CA GLN A 224 -9.01 22.74 5.00
C GLN A 224 -8.58 23.32 3.64
N ILE A 225 -8.47 22.49 2.61
CA ILE A 225 -8.18 22.93 1.24
C ILE A 225 -9.31 23.84 0.75
N LEU A 226 -10.57 23.43 0.88
CA LEU A 226 -11.72 24.23 0.47
C LEU A 226 -11.74 25.58 1.17
N MET A 227 -11.52 25.63 2.49
CA MET A 227 -11.48 26.88 3.24
C MET A 227 -10.32 27.79 2.80
N ALA A 228 -9.16 27.21 2.46
CA ALA A 228 -8.00 27.97 1.99
C ALA A 228 -8.24 28.60 0.61
N VAL A 229 -9.00 27.93 -0.27
CA VAL A 229 -9.26 28.42 -1.63
C VAL A 229 -10.60 29.13 -1.78
N ALA A 230 -11.50 29.05 -0.80
CA ALA A 230 -12.87 29.59 -0.86
C ALA A 230 -12.90 31.09 -1.13
N ALA A 231 -11.88 31.85 -0.70
CA ALA A 231 -11.80 33.29 -0.95
C ALA A 231 -11.53 33.65 -2.43
N TYR A 232 -11.15 32.68 -3.26
CA TYR A 232 -10.82 32.86 -4.68
C TYR A 232 -11.91 32.35 -5.64
N ALA A 233 -13.03 31.85 -5.12
CA ALA A 233 -14.18 31.35 -5.88
C ALA A 233 -15.33 32.37 -5.87
#